data_AF-A0A191HVB3-F1
#
_entry.id   AF-A0A191HVB3-F1
#
_cell.length_a   1.000
_cell.length_b   1.000
_cell.length_c   1.000
_cell.angle_alpha   90.00
_cell.angle_beta   90.00
_cell.angle_gamma   90.00
#
_symmetry.space_group_name_H-M   'P 1'
#
loop_
_entity.id
_entity.type
_entity.pdbx_description
1 polymer ?
#
loop_
_entity_poly.entity_id
_entity_poly.type
_entity_poly.pdbx_seq_one_letter_code
_entity_poly.pdbx_strand_id
1 'polypeptide(L)' 'MKTFSSYLSITPLKDVMKPIFKEDDCVTMEVMEDASILEGLKILLEYQLPYLYVVDDEVGIRKGMFSFEDLNYVLY' A
#
# COMPACT_ATOMS: atom_id res chain seq x y z
N MET A 1 -21.80 -11.87 -5.91
CA MET A 1 -20.71 -12.19 -4.95
C MET A 1 -19.55 -11.27 -5.30
N LYS A 2 -19.19 -10.30 -4.46
CA LYS A 2 -17.90 -9.60 -4.62
C LYS A 2 -16.83 -10.59 -4.17
N THR A 3 -15.94 -11.01 -5.06
CA THR A 3 -14.85 -11.92 -4.70
C THR A 3 -13.78 -11.13 -3.94
N PHE A 4 -13.04 -11.80 -3.06
CA PHE A 4 -11.91 -11.17 -2.35
C PHE A 4 -10.92 -10.50 -3.32
N SER A 5 -10.70 -11.11 -4.49
CA SER A 5 -9.90 -10.52 -5.57
C SER A 5 -10.46 -9.18 -6.08
N SER A 6 -11.78 -9.04 -6.20
CA SER A 6 -12.41 -7.77 -6.61
C SER A 6 -12.24 -6.69 -5.56
N TYR A 7 -12.22 -7.05 -4.27
CA TYR A 7 -11.94 -6.09 -3.20
C TYR A 7 -10.51 -5.56 -3.33
N LEU A 8 -9.52 -6.45 -3.42
CA LEU A 8 -8.12 -6.05 -3.55
C LEU A 8 -7.85 -5.18 -4.78
N SER A 9 -8.58 -5.40 -5.88
CA SER A 9 -8.39 -4.64 -7.12
C SER A 9 -9.05 -3.26 -7.15
N ILE A 10 -10.01 -2.97 -6.25
CA ILE A 10 -10.75 -1.69 -6.26
C ILE A 10 -10.50 -0.84 -5.02
N THR A 11 -10.05 -1.44 -3.92
CA THR A 11 -9.76 -0.70 -2.70
C THR A 11 -8.42 0.02 -2.87
N PRO A 12 -8.38 1.35 -2.73
CA PRO A 12 -7.15 2.13 -2.82
C PRO A 12 -6.29 1.95 -1.56
N LEU A 13 -4.99 2.19 -1.71
CA LEU A 13 -4.03 2.04 -0.62
C LEU A 13 -4.26 3.03 0.52
N LYS A 14 -4.75 4.24 0.23
CA LYS A 14 -5.08 5.24 1.28
C LYS A 14 -6.07 4.75 2.33
N ASP A 15 -6.93 3.80 1.97
CA ASP A 15 -7.96 3.26 2.87
C ASP A 15 -7.40 2.23 3.87
N VAL A 16 -6.17 1.72 3.63
CA VAL A 16 -5.57 0.64 4.43
C VAL A 16 -4.16 0.93 4.92
N MET A 17 -3.50 1.94 4.36
CA MET A 17 -2.15 2.33 4.76
C MET A 17 -2.10 2.73 6.24
N LYS A 18 -0.94 2.53 6.86
CA LYS A 18 -0.66 3.05 8.19
C LYS A 18 0.07 4.39 8.10
N PRO A 19 0.03 5.21 9.17
CA PRO A 19 0.94 6.33 9.31
C PRO A 19 2.39 5.87 9.15
N ILE A 20 3.26 6.77 8.69
CA ILE A 20 4.69 6.48 8.55
C ILE A 20 5.26 6.08 9.93
N PHE A 21 5.74 4.84 10.03
CA PHE A 21 6.26 4.27 11.29
C PHE A 21 7.77 4.01 11.24
N LYS A 22 8.39 4.12 10.06
CA LYS A 22 9.83 4.00 9.87
C LYS A 22 10.25 4.81 8.65
N GLU A 23 11.10 5.81 8.86
CA GLU A 23 11.82 6.47 7.77
C GLU A 23 13.17 5.74 7.60
N ASP A 24 13.26 4.94 6.55
CA ASP A 24 14.48 4.23 6.18
C ASP A 24 14.94 4.73 4.80
N ASP A 25 16.14 5.31 4.74
CA ASP A 25 16.67 5.98 3.54
C ASP A 25 17.14 5.00 2.46
N CYS A 26 17.28 3.70 2.80
CA CYS A 26 17.89 2.72 1.90
C CYS A 26 16.90 2.01 0.97
N VAL A 27 15.58 2.07 1.22
CA VAL A 27 14.58 1.34 0.42
C VAL A 27 13.32 2.20 0.30
N THR A 28 13.18 2.91 -0.82
CA THR A 28 12.14 3.92 -1.04
C THR A 28 11.40 3.65 -2.34
N MET A 29 10.61 2.57 -2.39
CA MET A 29 9.60 2.42 -3.43
C MET A 29 8.33 3.14 -2.98
N GLU A 30 7.91 4.08 -3.82
CA GLU A 30 6.77 4.95 -3.59
C GLU A 30 5.65 4.55 -4.54
N VAL A 31 4.43 4.55 -4.04
CA VAL A 31 3.23 4.25 -4.81
C VAL A 31 2.16 5.29 -4.52
N MET A 32 1.38 5.60 -5.55
CA MET A 32 0.28 6.55 -5.50
C MET A 32 -0.83 6.05 -4.57
N GLU A 33 -1.48 6.97 -3.86
CA GLU A 33 -2.45 6.64 -2.81
C GLU A 33 -3.75 6.04 -3.36
N ASP A 34 -4.06 6.34 -4.63
CA ASP A 34 -5.19 5.78 -5.37
C ASP A 34 -4.86 4.45 -6.04
N ALA A 35 -3.61 3.98 -5.99
CA ALA A 35 -3.28 2.64 -6.44
C ALA A 35 -4.02 1.60 -5.60
N SER A 36 -4.38 0.48 -6.22
CA SER A 36 -5.12 -0.59 -5.56
C SER A 36 -4.24 -1.38 -4.59
N ILE A 37 -4.87 -2.01 -3.59
CA ILE A 37 -4.19 -2.98 -2.71
C ILE A 37 -3.47 -4.05 -3.55
N LEU A 38 -4.10 -4.55 -4.62
CA LEU A 38 -3.52 -5.56 -5.50
C LEU A 38 -2.22 -5.06 -6.17
N GLU A 39 -2.16 -3.81 -6.59
CA GLU A 39 -0.94 -3.21 -7.15
C GLU A 39 0.15 -3.10 -6.09
N GLY A 40 -0.18 -2.61 -4.89
CA GLY A 40 0.75 -2.57 -3.76
C GLY A 40 1.34 -3.96 -3.43
N LEU A 41 0.49 -4.99 -3.38
CA LEU A 41 0.94 -6.36 -3.12
C LEU A 41 1.84 -6.92 -4.21
N LYS A 42 1.55 -6.64 -5.49
CA LYS A 42 2.41 -7.06 -6.60
C LYS A 42 3.81 -6.47 -6.47
N ILE A 43 3.91 -5.18 -6.16
CA ILE A 43 5.19 -4.50 -5.97
C ILE A 43 5.95 -5.09 -4.78
N LEU A 44 5.28 -5.29 -3.64
CA LEU A 44 5.91 -5.92 -2.47
C LEU A 44 6.49 -7.30 -2.80
N LEU A 45 5.77 -8.13 -3.56
CA LEU A 45 6.22 -9.47 -3.96
C LEU A 45 7.35 -9.42 -4.98
N GLU A 46 7.22 -8.60 -6.02
CA GLU A 46 8.16 -8.52 -7.14
C GLU A 46 9.54 -8.04 -6.68
N TYR A 47 9.56 -7.08 -5.76
CA TYR A 47 10.79 -6.46 -5.27
C TYR A 47 11.21 -6.97 -3.88
N GLN A 48 10.49 -7.96 -3.33
CA GLN A 48 10.74 -8.54 -2.01
C GLN A 48 10.86 -7.48 -0.90
N LEU A 49 9.97 -6.50 -0.96
CA LEU A 49 9.99 -5.34 -0.07
C LEU A 49 9.20 -5.64 1.21
N PRO A 50 9.66 -5.12 2.36
CA PRO A 50 8.90 -5.22 3.60
C PRO A 50 7.69 -4.27 3.63
N TYR A 51 7.80 -3.12 2.94
CA TYR A 51 6.76 -2.10 2.86
C TYR A 51 6.99 -1.16 1.66
N LEU A 52 5.97 -0.36 1.34
CA LEU A 52 5.99 0.74 0.37
C LEU A 52 5.60 2.04 1.08
N TYR A 53 6.12 3.17 0.61
CA TYR A 53 5.54 4.46 0.97
C TYR A 53 4.35 4.75 0.06
N VAL A 54 3.28 5.26 0.67
CA VAL A 54 2.09 5.73 -0.02
C VAL A 54 2.16 7.24 -0.11
N VAL A 55 2.05 7.77 -1.32
CA VAL A 55 2.27 9.19 -1.64
C VAL A 55 0.98 9.80 -2.17
N ASP A 56 0.72 11.04 -1.74
CA ASP A 56 -0.38 11.86 -2.26
C ASP A 56 -0.19 12.17 -3.75
N ASP A 57 -1.19 11.85 -4.56
CA ASP A 57 -1.15 11.98 -6.02
C ASP A 57 -1.12 13.44 -6.50
N GLU A 58 -1.58 14.40 -5.68
CA GLU A 58 -1.63 15.82 -6.01
C GLU A 58 -0.39 16.58 -5.53
N VAL A 59 0.10 16.26 -4.33
CA VAL A 59 1.14 17.03 -3.64
C VAL A 59 2.50 16.32 -3.66
N GLY A 60 2.55 15.01 -3.93
CA GLY A 60 3.79 14.24 -3.94
C GLY A 60 4.40 14.04 -2.55
N ILE A 61 3.60 14.13 -1.49
CA ILE A 61 4.05 13.96 -0.10
C ILE A 61 3.70 12.57 0.39
N ARG A 62 4.64 11.92 1.09
CA ARG A 62 4.42 10.64 1.76
C ARG A 62 3.34 10.80 2.84
N LYS A 63 2.24 10.07 2.70
CA LYS A 63 1.11 10.06 3.64
C LYS A 63 1.12 8.85 4.57
N GLY A 64 1.70 7.75 4.12
CA GLY A 64 1.66 6.51 4.89
C GLY A 64 2.58 5.44 4.34
N MET A 65 2.41 4.25 4.88
CA MET A 65 3.14 3.05 4.49
C MET A 65 2.17 1.89 4.34
N PHE A 66 2.44 1.01 3.38
CA PHE A 66 1.66 -0.20 3.13
C PHE A 66 2.55 -1.43 3.15
N SER A 67 2.07 -2.50 3.79
CA SER A 67 2.76 -3.78 4.00
C SER A 67 1.76 -4.95 4.02
N PHE A 68 2.27 -6.19 3.99
CA PHE A 68 1.42 -7.37 4.12
C PHE A 68 0.65 -7.44 5.44
N GLU A 69 1.15 -6.84 6.52
CA GLU A 69 0.46 -6.82 7.81
C GLU A 69 -0.85 -6.04 7.76
N ASP A 70 -0.96 -5.10 6.83
CA ASP A 70 -2.12 -4.21 6.70
C ASP A 70 -3.34 -4.94 6.11
N LEU A 71 -3.11 -6.06 5.41
CA LEU A 71 -4.19 -6.95 4.95
C LEU A 71 -4.99 -7.58 6.09
N ASN A 72 -4.39 -7.72 7.29
CA ASN A 72 -5.11 -8.28 8.43
C ASN A 72 -6.29 -7.39 8.87
N TYR A 73 -6.21 -6.07 8.63
CA TYR A 73 -7.28 -5.13 8.97
C TYR A 73 -8.41 -5.09 7.94
N VAL A 74 -8.18 -5.69 6.78
CA VAL A 74 -9.14 -5.75 5.65
C VAL A 74 -10.05 -6.98 5.75
N LEU A 75 -9.61 -8.01 6.47
CA LEU A 75 -10.26 -9.32 6.55
C LEU A 75 -11.20 -9.49 7.75
N TYR A 76 -11.35 -8.46 8.59
CA TYR A 76 -12.28 -8.39 9.73
C TYR A 76 -13.28 -7.25 9.54
#